data_AF-A0A0F7FSN2-F1
#
_entry.id   AF-A0A0F7FSN2-F1
#
_cell.length_a   1.000
_cell.length_b   1.000
_cell.length_c   1.000
_cell.angle_alpha   90.00
_cell.angle_beta   90.00
_cell.angle_gamma   90.00
#
_symmetry.space_group_name_H-M   'P 1'
#
loop_
_entity.id
_entity.type
_entity.pdbx_description
1 polymer ?
#
loop_
_entity_poly.entity_id
_entity_poly.type
_entity_poly.pdbx_seq_one_letter_code
_entity_poly.pdbx_strand_id
1 'polypeptide(L)' 'MQWRKSSYSSGDTGACLETQITHDRLIAIGDSKDRSRGAFVFSGAAWSVFLRHVKG' A
#
# COMPACT_ATOMS: atom_id res chain seq x y z
N MET A 1 -6.04 13.19 -1.46
CA MET A 1 -5.65 11.78 -1.21
C MET A 1 -5.26 11.20 -2.55
N GLN A 2 -4.04 10.70 -2.73
CA GLN A 2 -3.56 10.18 -4.02
C GLN A 2 -2.76 8.90 -3.78
N TRP A 3 -2.88 7.94 -4.71
CA TRP A 3 -2.10 6.70 -4.66
C TRP A 3 -0.63 6.97 -4.95
N ARG A 4 0.25 6.45 -4.11
CA ARG A 4 1.71 6.47 -4.28
C ARG A 4 2.21 5.08 -4.57
N LYS A 5 2.88 4.95 -5.70
CA LYS A 5 3.56 3.74 -6.15
C LYS A 5 4.83 3.46 -5.35
N SER A 6 5.14 2.19 -5.12
CA SER A 6 6.39 1.79 -4.48
C SER A 6 7.61 2.01 -5.39
N SER A 7 8.74 2.41 -4.82
CA SER A 7 10.01 2.60 -5.55
C SER A 7 10.66 1.28 -5.99
N TYR A 8 10.29 0.16 -5.37
CA TYR A 8 10.76 -1.19 -5.74
C TYR A 8 10.01 -1.79 -6.94
N SER A 9 9.09 -1.02 -7.54
CA SER A 9 8.24 -1.43 -8.65
C SER A 9 8.75 -0.93 -10.02
N SER A 10 10.06 -0.74 -10.14
CA SER A 10 10.74 -0.06 -11.27
C SER A 10 11.36 -1.06 -12.25
N GLY A 11 10.60 -2.06 -12.69
CA GLY A 11 11.03 -3.04 -13.70
C GLY A 11 9.91 -3.37 -14.69
N ASP A 12 10.28 -4.00 -15.82
CA ASP A 12 9.47 -4.28 -17.03
C ASP A 12 8.14 -5.05 -16.81
N THR A 13 7.82 -5.41 -15.56
CA THR A 13 6.59 -6.11 -15.19
C THR A 13 5.54 -5.21 -14.54
N GLY A 14 5.80 -3.91 -14.40
CA GLY A 14 4.85 -2.92 -13.88
C GLY A 14 4.59 -3.04 -12.37
N ALA A 15 4.06 -1.97 -11.78
CA ALA A 15 3.81 -1.93 -10.34
C ALA A 15 2.77 -2.94 -9.89
N CYS A 16 3.01 -3.57 -8.73
CA CYS A 16 2.09 -4.50 -8.09
C CYS A 16 1.49 -3.95 -6.79
N LEU A 17 2.05 -2.89 -6.19
CA LEU A 17 1.55 -2.35 -4.92
C LEU A 17 1.60 -0.83 -4.89
N GLU A 18 0.52 -0.25 -4.40
CA GLU A 18 0.39 1.18 -4.17
C GLU A 18 -0.24 1.46 -2.81
N THR A 19 0.04 2.64 -2.28
CA THR A 19 -0.44 3.06 -0.96
C THR A 19 -1.15 4.41 -1.04
N GLN A 20 -2.16 4.62 -0.20
CA GLN A 20 -2.85 5.91 -0.06
C GLN A 20 -3.24 6.13 1.41
N ILE A 21 -3.23 7.39 1.85
CA ILE A 21 -3.86 7.78 3.11
C ILE A 21 -5.32 8.15 2.80
N THR A 22 -6.26 7.50 3.47
CA THR A 22 -7.71 7.72 3.33
C THR A 22 -8.18 8.97 4.08
N HIS A 23 -9.44 9.36 3.91
CA HIS A 23 -10.00 10.54 4.57
C HIS A 23 -9.98 10.45 6.10
N ASP A 24 -10.28 9.28 6.62
CA ASP A 24 -10.27 8.92 8.03
C ASP A 24 -8.86 8.55 8.57
N ARG A 25 -7.80 8.92 7.83
CA ARG A 25 -6.39 8.73 8.21
C ARG A 25 -5.97 7.26 8.35
N LEU A 26 -6.60 6.37 7.60
CA LEU A 26 -6.16 4.98 7.47
C LEU A 26 -5.15 4.84 6.32
N ILE A 27 -4.41 3.73 6.34
CA ILE A 27 -3.47 3.36 5.29
C ILE A 27 -4.14 2.31 4.42
N ALA A 28 -4.43 2.67 3.16
CA ALA A 28 -4.92 1.76 2.14
C ALA A 28 -3.76 1.22 1.30
N ILE A 29 -3.77 -0.09 1.05
CA ILE A 29 -2.78 -0.79 0.23
C ILE A 29 -3.53 -1.55 -0.86
N GLY A 30 -3.28 -1.21 -2.11
CA GLY A 30 -3.95 -1.80 -3.27
C GLY A 30 -2.96 -2.42 -4.24
N ASP A 31 -3.42 -3.45 -4.95
CA ASP A 31 -2.70 -4.00 -6.09
C ASP A 31 -3.12 -3.24 -7.36
N SER A 32 -2.16 -2.59 -8.01
CA SER A 32 -2.44 -1.86 -9.26
C SER A 32 -2.87 -2.76 -10.41
N LYS A 33 -2.56 -4.05 -10.36
CA LYS A 33 -2.93 -5.06 -11.37
C LYS A 33 -4.33 -5.64 -11.13
N ASP A 34 -4.89 -5.47 -9.94
CA ASP A 34 -6.20 -6.04 -9.58
C ASP A 34 -7.04 -5.08 -8.74
N ARG A 35 -7.34 -3.90 -9.32
CA ARG A 35 -8.09 -2.83 -8.63
C ARG A 35 -9.50 -3.21 -8.22
N SER A 36 -10.13 -4.15 -8.93
CA SER A 36 -11.51 -4.57 -8.66
C SER A 36 -11.62 -5.32 -7.34
N ARG A 37 -10.52 -5.91 -6.84
CA ARG A 37 -10.47 -6.53 -5.50
C ARG A 37 -10.45 -5.53 -4.34
N GLY A 38 -10.30 -4.23 -4.64
CA GLY A 38 -10.24 -3.18 -3.62
C GLY A 38 -8.86 -3.07 -2.97
N ALA A 39 -8.84 -2.57 -1.74
CA ALA A 39 -7.61 -2.32 -0.98
C ALA A 39 -7.72 -2.88 0.43
N PHE A 40 -6.59 -3.33 0.97
CA PHE A 40 -6.48 -3.62 2.40
C PHE A 40 -6.30 -2.31 3.16
N VAL A 41 -7.07 -2.12 4.22
CA VAL A 41 -7.10 -0.88 4.99
C VAL A 41 -6.69 -1.14 6.43
N PHE A 42 -5.69 -0.39 6.91
CA PHE A 42 -5.12 -0.55 8.24
C PHE A 42 -5.08 0.77 8.99
N SER A 43 -5.11 0.70 10.33
CA SER A 43 -4.69 1.84 11.15
C SER A 43 -3.19 2.09 10.98
N GLY A 44 -2.76 3.34 11.16
CA GLY A 44 -1.33 3.68 11.12
C GLY A 44 -0.50 2.91 12.15
N ALA A 45 -1.10 2.59 13.30
CA ALA A 45 -0.45 1.79 14.35
C ALA A 45 -0.20 0.34 13.90
N ALA A 46 -1.21 -0.33 13.35
CA ALA A 46 -1.08 -1.70 12.85
C ALA A 46 -0.07 -1.78 11.70
N TRP A 47 -0.13 -0.82 10.77
CA TRP A 47 0.84 -0.74 9.67
C TRP A 47 2.28 -0.57 10.17
N SER A 48 2.49 0.25 11.20
CA SER A 48 3.80 0.46 11.80
C SER A 48 4.33 -0.80 12.51
N VAL A 49 3.46 -1.57 13.19
CA VAL A 49 3.82 -2.87 13.78
C VAL A 49 4.25 -3.86 12.71
N PHE A 50 3.46 -3.97 11.63
CA PHE A 50 3.77 -4.84 10.49
C PHE A 50 5.13 -4.50 9.91
N LEU A 51 5.39 -3.23 9.59
CA LEU A 51 6.67 -2.80 9.03
C LEU A 51 7.86 -3.15 9.92
N ARG A 52 7.75 -3.01 11.24
CA ARG A 52 8.83 -3.43 12.17
C ARG A 52 9.09 -4.93 12.16
N HIS A 53 8.07 -5.75 11.88
CA HIS A 53 8.24 -7.21 11.80
C HIS A 53 8.83 -7.67 10.47
N VAL A 54 8.44 -7.04 9.36
CA VAL A 54 8.88 -7.48 8.02
C VAL A 54 10.18 -6.83 7.56
N LYS A 55 10.55 -5.69 8.16
CA LYS A 55 11.79 -4.99 7.89
C LYS A 55 12.84 -5.48 8.88
N GLY A 56 13.50 -6.58 8.52
CA GLY A 56 14.72 -7.05 9.20
C GLY A 56 15.84 -6.02 9.09
#